data_AF-A0A2V7I0S3-F1
#
_entry.id   AF-A0A2V7I0S3-F1
#
_cell.length_a   1.000
_cell.length_b   1.000
_cell.length_c   1.000
_cell.angle_alpha   90.00
_cell.angle_beta   90.00
_cell.angle_gamma   90.00
#
_symmetry.space_group_name_H-M   'P 1'
#
loop_
_entity.id
_entity.type
_entity.pdbx_description
1 polymer ?
#
loop_
_entity_poly.entity_id
_entity_poly.type
_entity_poly.pdbx_seq_one_letter_code
_entity_poly.pdbx_strand_id
1 'polypeptide(L)' 'DEGVDALLNKAREVTDQAQRTALYREAIDKFAGQRRNVIYLYHQNYIVAYPKSLKGYKAVPDGLIRIKGTSWP' A
#
# COMPACT_ATOMS: atom_id res chain seq x y z
N ASP A 1 5.77 -3.10 19.76
CA ASP A 1 6.30 -4.41 20.19
C ASP A 1 7.75 -4.34 19.79
N GLU A 2 8.68 -4.35 20.73
CA GLU A 2 10.07 -3.96 20.44
C GLU A 2 10.69 -4.79 19.30
N GLY A 3 10.30 -6.07 19.17
CA GLY A 3 10.76 -6.92 18.07
C GLY A 3 10.19 -6.52 16.71
N VAL A 4 8.89 -6.23 16.63
CA VAL A 4 8.28 -5.69 15.40
C VAL A 4 8.85 -4.31 15.07
N ASP A 5 9.02 -3.44 16.06
CA ASP A 5 9.53 -2.08 15.88
C ASP A 5 10.98 -2.10 15.34
N ALA A 6 11.82 -3.00 15.84
CA ALA A 6 13.18 -3.21 15.34
C ALA A 6 13.22 -3.67 13.87
N LEU A 7 12.34 -4.61 13.48
CA LEU A 7 12.24 -5.07 12.08
C LEU A 7 11.83 -3.93 11.14
N LEU A 8 10.85 -3.12 11.55
CA LEU A 8 10.38 -1.98 10.74
C LEU A 8 11.43 -0.87 10.63
N ASN A 9 12.20 -0.61 11.69
CA ASN A 9 13.31 0.34 11.64
C ASN A 9 14.41 -0.13 10.69
N LYS A 10 14.83 -1.40 10.77
CA LYS A 10 15.82 -1.97 9.84
C LYS A 10 15.32 -1.91 8.40
N ALA A 11 14.04 -2.19 8.14
CA ALA A 11 13.47 -2.13 6.80
C ALA A 11 13.55 -0.72 6.19
N ARG A 12 13.49 0.35 6.99
CA ARG A 12 13.63 1.75 6.51
C ARG A 12 15.04 2.06 6.00
N GLU A 13 16.06 1.38 6.51
CA GLU A 13 17.46 1.64 6.17
C GLU A 13 17.93 0.83 4.95
N VAL A 14 17.24 -0.27 4.62
CA VAL A 14 17.64 -1.18 3.53
C VAL A 14 17.14 -0.68 2.17
N THR A 15 18.08 -0.43 1.25
CA THR A 15 17.77 0.00 -0.12
C THR A 15 17.37 -1.16 -1.03
N ASP A 16 17.98 -2.34 -0.85
CA ASP A 16 17.65 -3.54 -1.61
C ASP A 16 16.19 -3.97 -1.39
N GLN A 17 15.46 -4.14 -2.49
CA GLN A 17 14.03 -4.41 -2.43
C GLN A 17 13.73 -5.79 -1.84
N ALA A 18 14.47 -6.83 -2.23
CA ALA A 18 14.20 -8.19 -1.79
C ALA A 18 14.43 -8.34 -0.27
N GLN A 19 15.53 -7.77 0.23
CA GLN A 19 15.85 -7.72 1.65
C GLN A 19 14.80 -6.92 2.43
N ARG A 20 14.41 -5.74 1.94
CA ARG A 20 13.38 -4.93 2.60
C ARG A 20 12.02 -5.63 2.65
N THR A 21 11.65 -6.36 1.59
CA THR A 21 10.43 -7.20 1.57
C THR A 21 10.50 -8.34 2.59
N ALA A 22 11.65 -9.00 2.76
CA ALA A 22 11.79 -10.08 3.74
C ALA A 22 11.58 -9.58 5.18
N LEU A 23 12.11 -8.40 5.51
CA LEU A 23 11.92 -7.78 6.82
C LEU A 23 10.44 -7.44 7.10
N TYR A 24 9.72 -6.91 6.10
CA TYR A 24 8.29 -6.65 6.24
C TYR A 24 7.47 -7.92 6.41
N ARG A 25 7.81 -9.02 5.72
CA ARG A 25 7.14 -10.30 5.89
C ARG A 25 7.28 -10.82 7.32
N GLU A 26 8.50 -10.80 7.86
CA GLU A 26 8.73 -11.23 9.25
C GLU A 26 7.94 -10.36 10.26
N ALA A 27 7.89 -9.05 10.05
CA ALA A 27 7.11 -8.15 10.90
C ALA A 27 5.61 -8.46 10.84
N ILE A 28 5.06 -8.71 9.65
CA ILE A 28 3.65 -9.08 9.45
C ILE A 28 3.34 -10.43 10.10
N ASP A 29 4.22 -11.44 9.97
CA ASP A 29 4.00 -12.75 10.57
C ASP A 29 3.92 -12.67 12.10
N LYS A 30 4.77 -11.84 12.73
CA LYS A 30 4.72 -11.59 14.19
C LYS A 30 3.45 -10.82 14.60
N PHE A 31 3.13 -9.76 13.88
CA PHE A 31 1.99 -8.88 14.19
C PHE A 31 0.64 -9.55 13.88
N ALA A 32 0.39 -9.88 12.62
CA ALA A 32 -0.88 -10.39 12.13
C ALA A 32 -1.01 -11.90 12.29
N GLY A 33 0.07 -12.67 12.15
CA GLY A 33 0.04 -14.13 12.20
C GLY A 33 -0.04 -14.68 13.64
N GLN A 34 0.89 -14.25 14.49
CA GLN A 34 1.05 -14.75 15.85
C GLN A 34 0.19 -13.99 16.85
N ARG A 35 0.38 -12.65 16.93
CA ARG A 35 -0.29 -11.84 17.96
C ARG A 35 -1.77 -11.58 17.67
N ARG A 36 -2.15 -11.54 16.38
CA ARG A 36 -3.54 -11.41 15.90
C ARG A 36 -4.33 -10.29 16.58
N ASN A 37 -3.66 -9.19 16.88
CA ASN A 37 -4.25 -8.02 17.55
C ASN A 37 -5.14 -7.18 16.61
N VAL A 38 -5.00 -7.35 15.30
CA VAL A 38 -5.86 -6.75 14.27
C VAL A 38 -6.26 -7.84 13.28
N ILE A 39 -7.55 -7.89 12.93
CA ILE A 39 -8.08 -8.78 11.89
C ILE A 39 -8.46 -7.92 10.69
N TYR A 40 -7.75 -8.10 9.58
CA TYR A 40 -8.08 -7.42 8.33
C TYR A 40 -9.29 -8.08 7.67
N LEU A 41 -10.40 -7.34 7.57
CA LEU A 41 -11.63 -7.84 6.97
C LEU A 41 -11.69 -7.58 5.46
N TYR A 42 -11.06 -6.50 4.99
CA TYR A 42 -11.17 -6.03 3.62
C TYR A 42 -10.04 -5.05 3.26
N HIS A 43 -9.73 -4.93 1.97
CA HIS A 43 -8.88 -3.88 1.39
C HIS A 43 -9.71 -2.98 0.48
N GLN A 44 -9.68 -1.67 0.73
CA GLN A 44 -10.49 -0.69 0.01
C GLN A 44 -10.21 -0.69 -1.49
N ASN A 45 -11.23 -0.92 -2.31
CA ASN A 45 -11.23 -0.56 -3.73
C ASN A 45 -11.46 0.94 -3.89
N TYR A 46 -10.53 1.62 -4.58
CA TYR A 46 -10.69 3.02 -4.96
C TYR A 46 -11.55 3.12 -6.22
N ILE A 47 -12.84 3.37 -6.03
CA ILE A 47 -13.82 3.50 -7.11
C ILE A 47 -13.97 4.98 -7.46
N VAL A 48 -13.75 5.32 -8.73
CA VAL A 48 -13.90 6.69 -9.24
C VAL A 48 -14.87 6.66 -10.42
N ALA A 49 -15.94 7.43 -10.31
CA ALA A 49 -16.90 7.65 -11.39
C ALA A 49 -16.60 8.97 -12.10
N TYR A 50 -16.69 8.97 -13.43
CA TYR A 50 -16.52 10.16 -14.25
C TYR A 50 -17.33 10.06 -15.55
N PRO A 51 -17.68 11.18 -16.18
CA PRO A 51 -18.44 11.19 -17.43
C PRO A 51 -17.74 10.45 -18.57
N LYS A 52 -18.51 9.83 -19.47
CA LYS A 52 -17.99 9.10 -20.64
C LYS A 52 -17.13 9.97 -21.57
N SER A 53 -17.32 11.29 -21.55
CA SER A 53 -16.56 12.26 -22.32
C SER A 53 -15.14 12.45 -21.80
N LEU A 54 -14.86 12.23 -20.51
CA LEU A 54 -13.50 12.31 -19.97
C LEU A 54 -12.64 11.19 -20.57
N LYS A 55 -11.53 11.56 -21.21
CA LYS A 55 -10.55 10.62 -21.76
C LYS A 55 -9.22 10.73 -21.01
N GLY A 56 -8.45 9.64 -21.04
CA GLY A 56 -7.08 9.61 -20.52
C GLY A 56 -6.94 9.47 -19.00
N TYR A 57 -8.03 9.26 -18.25
CA TYR A 57 -7.94 9.02 -16.81
C TYR A 57 -7.22 7.69 -16.50
N LYS A 58 -6.30 7.73 -15.53
CA LYS A 58 -5.56 6.56 -15.02
C LYS A 58 -5.71 6.49 -13.51
N ALA A 59 -6.19 5.35 -13.01
CA ALA A 59 -6.21 5.07 -11.58
C ALA A 59 -4.80 4.76 -11.06
N VAL A 60 -4.43 5.36 -9.93
CA VAL A 60 -3.16 5.12 -9.23
C VAL A 60 -3.50 4.55 -7.84
N PRO A 61 -2.84 3.48 -7.37
CA PRO A 61 -3.21 2.76 -6.15
C PRO A 61 -2.82 3.47 -4.84
N ASP A 62 -2.64 4.79 -4.87
CA ASP A 62 -2.30 5.61 -3.70
C ASP A 62 -3.47 6.46 -3.19
N GLY A 63 -4.66 6.31 -3.79
CA GLY A 63 -5.88 7.00 -3.41
C GLY A 63 -5.97 8.45 -3.90
N LEU A 64 -4.98 8.95 -4.63
CA LEU A 64 -4.98 10.33 -5.15
C LEU A 64 -5.52 10.40 -6.58
N ILE A 65 -6.49 11.29 -6.80
CA ILE A 65 -7.01 11.59 -8.14
C ILE A 65 -6.03 12.50 -8.88
N ARG A 66 -5.62 12.10 -10.09
CA ARG A 66 -4.75 12.89 -10.97
C ARG A 66 -5.44 13.14 -12.31
N ILE A 67 -5.54 14.41 -12.69
CA ILE A 67 -6.19 14.85 -13.94
C ILE A 67 -5.19 15.24 -15.05
N LYS A 68 -3.89 15.21 -14.74
CA LYS A 68 -2.85 15.51 -15.73
C LYS A 68 -2.91 14.49 -16.87
N GLY A 69 -2.95 14.98 -18.11
CA GLY A 69 -3.07 14.14 -19.31
C GLY A 69 -4.49 13.68 -19.61
N THR A 70 -5.48 14.14 -18.83
CA THR A 70 -6.89 13.96 -19.20
C THR A 70 -7.34 15.05 -20.16
N SER A 71 -8.36 14.74 -20.95
CA SER A 71 -9.02 15.72 -21.82
C SER A 71 -10.52 15.56 -21.77
N TRP A 72 -11.19 16.68 -22.08
CA TRP A 72 -12.61 16.74 -22.36
C TRP A 72 -12.75 17.19 -23.82
N PRO A 73 -13.49 16.45 -24.66
CA PRO A 73 -13.85 16.91 -25.99
C PRO A 73 -14.76 18.14 -25.93
#